data_AF-A0A961TID8-F1
#
_entry.id   AF-A0A961TID8-F1
#
_cell.length_a   1.000
_cell.length_b   1.000
_cell.length_c   1.000
_cell.angle_alpha   90.00
_cell.angle_beta   90.00
_cell.angle_gamma   90.00
#
_symmetry.space_group_name_H-M   'P 1'
#
loop_
_entity.id
_entity.type
_entity.pdbx_description
1 polymer ?
#
loop_
_entity_poly.entity_id
_entity_poly.type
_entity_poly.pdbx_seq_one_letter_code
_entity_poly.pdbx_strand_id
1 'polypeptide(L)'
;KLSRLSSTIGDLITQSQTLTTNDIDNIMDVSSKIMYPYKDPVTIIVTGIDINSSGQAKVKWSRSEPTGSAKATGSNYTVPTKIKKANTFLVAAEVLTSYTPSFGWAHYEANKGVYFSRTPIAMKEQLFLRPRIGGSVCLDGTSC
;
A
#
# COMPACT_ATOMS: atom_id res chain seq x y z
N LYS A 1 5.33 12.36 1.74
CA LYS A 1 6.27 11.21 1.84
C LYS A 1 5.61 9.89 1.52
N LEU A 2 4.44 9.57 2.12
CA LEU A 2 3.71 8.34 1.85
C LEU A 2 3.46 8.11 0.35
N SER A 3 3.07 9.15 -0.40
CA SER A 3 2.91 9.06 -1.86
C SER A 3 4.19 8.65 -2.60
N ARG A 4 5.35 9.23 -2.24
CA ARG A 4 6.65 8.82 -2.80
C ARG A 4 7.00 7.38 -2.44
N LEU A 5 6.70 6.97 -1.20
CA LEU A 5 6.92 5.61 -0.73
C LEU A 5 6.07 4.61 -1.53
N SER A 6 4.75 4.83 -1.59
CA SER A 6 3.81 4.00 -2.34
C SER A 6 4.17 3.93 -3.84
N SER A 7 4.54 5.04 -4.47
CA SER A 7 5.03 5.08 -5.85
C SER A 7 6.32 4.29 -6.05
N THR A 8 7.30 4.44 -5.15
CA THR A 8 8.59 3.73 -5.28
C THR A 8 8.38 2.22 -5.19
N ILE A 9 7.59 1.76 -4.22
CA ILE A 9 7.25 0.34 -4.06
C ILE A 9 6.55 -0.17 -5.32
N GLY A 10 5.52 0.54 -5.76
CA GLY A 10 4.76 0.18 -6.95
C GLY A 10 5.61 0.12 -8.21
N ASP A 11 6.50 1.09 -8.40
CA ASP A 11 7.39 1.14 -9.55
C ASP A 11 8.40 0.00 -9.56
N LEU A 12 9.01 -0.34 -8.40
CA LEU A 12 9.95 -1.46 -8.31
C LEU A 12 9.25 -2.81 -8.57
N ILE A 13 8.06 -3.01 -8.00
CA ILE A 13 7.32 -4.27 -8.16
C ILE A 13 6.81 -4.46 -9.58
N THR A 14 6.30 -3.39 -10.21
CA THR A 14 5.75 -3.48 -11.58
C THR A 14 6.81 -3.63 -12.67
N GLN A 15 8.09 -3.49 -12.34
CA GLN A 15 9.20 -3.74 -13.27
C GLN A 15 9.59 -5.21 -13.39
N SER A 16 8.97 -6.11 -12.62
CA SER A 16 9.27 -7.54 -12.64
C SER A 16 8.04 -8.36 -13.03
N GLN A 17 8.23 -9.39 -13.85
CA GLN A 17 7.17 -10.35 -14.18
C GLN A 17 6.99 -11.41 -13.10
N THR A 18 8.06 -11.74 -12.37
CA THR A 18 8.05 -12.70 -11.28
C THR A 18 8.93 -12.16 -10.16
N LEU A 19 8.43 -12.21 -8.94
CA LEU A 19 9.13 -11.84 -7.72
C LEU A 19 9.00 -12.99 -6.73
N THR A 20 9.97 -13.16 -5.86
CA THR A 20 9.83 -13.99 -4.67
C THR A 20 9.23 -13.17 -3.53
N THR A 21 8.71 -13.84 -2.52
CA THR A 21 8.29 -13.21 -1.26
C THR A 21 9.42 -12.36 -0.68
N ASN A 22 10.65 -12.88 -0.68
CA ASN A 22 11.83 -12.16 -0.18
C ASN A 22 12.11 -10.89 -1.00
N ASP A 23 11.90 -10.90 -2.31
CA ASP A 23 12.10 -9.70 -3.14
C ASP A 23 11.12 -8.59 -2.77
N ILE A 24 9.84 -8.93 -2.56
CA ILE A 24 8.84 -7.94 -2.13
C ILE A 24 9.16 -7.42 -0.73
N ASP A 25 9.51 -8.30 0.20
CA ASP A 25 9.82 -7.90 1.58
C ASP A 25 11.08 -6.99 1.62
N ASN A 26 12.10 -7.30 0.82
CA ASN A 26 13.27 -6.43 0.63
C ASN A 26 12.91 -5.06 0.02
N ILE A 27 12.04 -5.03 -1.01
CA ILE A 27 11.55 -3.78 -1.60
C ILE A 27 10.83 -2.94 -0.53
N MET A 28 9.99 -3.57 0.30
CA MET A 28 9.27 -2.88 1.38
C MET A 28 10.21 -2.33 2.45
N ASP A 29 11.21 -3.11 2.92
CA ASP A 29 12.19 -2.63 3.90
C ASP A 29 13.03 -1.48 3.36
N VAL A 30 13.59 -1.61 2.15
CA VAL A 30 14.41 -0.55 1.53
C VAL A 30 13.58 0.71 1.34
N SER A 31 12.34 0.56 0.85
CA SER A 31 11.47 1.71 0.61
C SER A 31 11.08 2.39 1.93
N SER A 32 10.89 1.64 3.02
CA SER A 32 10.58 2.20 4.34
C SER A 32 11.58 3.27 4.80
N LYS A 33 12.85 3.18 4.36
CA LYS A 33 13.90 4.15 4.69
C LYS A 33 13.63 5.57 4.16
N ILE A 34 12.76 5.73 3.14
CA ILE A 34 12.28 7.05 2.65
C ILE A 34 11.61 7.85 3.78
N MET A 35 11.06 7.15 4.77
CA MET A 35 10.41 7.78 5.90
C MET A 35 11.39 8.38 6.90
N TYR A 36 12.69 8.06 6.87
CA TYR A 36 13.68 8.77 7.70
C TYR A 36 13.63 10.29 7.45
N PRO A 37 13.67 11.16 8.50
CA PRO A 37 13.88 10.85 9.92
C PRO A 37 12.59 10.65 10.75
N TYR A 38 11.44 10.44 10.12
CA TYR A 38 10.19 10.17 10.84
C TYR A 38 10.30 8.82 11.56
N LYS A 39 10.04 8.84 12.87
CA LYS A 39 10.16 7.66 13.74
C LYS A 39 8.85 6.90 13.89
N ASP A 40 7.76 7.45 13.39
CA ASP A 40 6.45 6.81 13.45
C ASP A 40 6.47 5.49 12.66
N PRO A 41 5.85 4.41 13.17
CA PRO A 41 5.81 3.14 12.48
C PRO A 41 5.05 3.26 11.16
N VAL A 42 5.52 2.53 10.17
CA VAL A 42 4.94 2.50 8.83
C VAL A 42 4.60 1.07 8.50
N THR A 43 3.34 0.85 8.13
CA THR A 43 2.86 -0.43 7.62
C THR A 43 2.69 -0.31 6.12
N ILE A 44 3.26 -1.25 5.38
CA ILE A 44 3.15 -1.34 3.93
C ILE A 44 2.36 -2.60 3.61
N ILE A 45 1.35 -2.47 2.75
CA ILE A 45 0.59 -3.61 2.22
C ILE A 45 0.63 -3.52 0.70
N VAL A 46 1.20 -4.55 0.06
CA VAL A 46 1.19 -4.66 -1.40
C VAL A 46 0.23 -5.77 -1.79
N THR A 47 -0.57 -5.53 -2.82
CA THR A 47 -1.53 -6.51 -3.34
C THR A 47 -1.44 -6.59 -4.86
N GLY A 48 -1.21 -7.79 -5.38
CA GLY A 48 -1.42 -8.12 -6.78
C GLY A 48 -2.90 -8.44 -7.02
N ILE A 49 -3.51 -7.74 -7.97
CA ILE A 49 -4.95 -7.78 -8.24
C ILE A 49 -5.16 -8.15 -9.69
N ASP A 50 -5.93 -9.21 -9.92
CA ASP A 50 -6.36 -9.60 -11.25
C ASP A 50 -7.81 -9.19 -11.47
N ILE A 51 -8.08 -8.58 -12.62
CA ILE A 51 -9.42 -8.18 -13.02
C ILE A 51 -9.84 -9.07 -14.18
N ASN A 52 -10.76 -9.99 -13.92
CA ASN A 52 -11.22 -10.95 -14.92
C ASN A 52 -12.03 -10.29 -16.04
N SER A 53 -12.44 -11.09 -17.03
CA SER A 53 -13.22 -10.66 -18.19
C SER A 53 -14.57 -10.02 -17.83
N SER A 54 -15.18 -10.43 -16.72
CA SER A 54 -16.41 -9.85 -16.17
C SER A 54 -16.16 -8.58 -15.36
N GLY A 55 -14.91 -8.09 -15.29
CA GLY A 55 -14.54 -6.94 -14.49
C GLY A 55 -14.60 -7.21 -12.98
N GLN A 56 -14.40 -8.44 -12.51
CA GLN A 56 -14.29 -8.73 -11.07
C GLN A 56 -12.82 -8.65 -10.67
N ALA A 57 -12.52 -7.77 -9.71
CA ALA A 57 -11.18 -7.60 -9.17
C ALA A 57 -10.97 -8.56 -7.99
N LYS A 58 -9.98 -9.43 -8.10
CA LYS A 58 -9.65 -10.47 -7.12
C LYS A 58 -8.20 -10.35 -6.68
N VAL A 59 -7.93 -10.61 -5.41
CA VAL A 59 -6.57 -10.70 -4.88
C VAL A 59 -5.91 -11.95 -5.44
N LYS A 60 -4.80 -11.80 -6.17
CA LYS A 60 -3.94 -12.92 -6.60
C LYS A 60 -2.91 -13.24 -5.54
N TRP A 61 -2.30 -12.21 -4.96
CA TRP A 61 -1.38 -12.33 -3.85
C TRP A 61 -1.37 -11.03 -3.04
N SER A 62 -0.95 -11.10 -1.80
CA SER A 62 -0.76 -9.93 -0.96
C SER A 62 0.34 -10.17 0.05
N ARG A 63 1.11 -9.11 0.34
CA ARG A 63 2.17 -9.07 1.34
C ARG A 63 1.97 -7.85 2.23
N SER A 64 2.38 -7.96 3.49
CA SER A 64 2.28 -6.89 4.48
C SER A 64 3.52 -6.93 5.36
N GLU A 65 4.16 -5.78 5.56
CA GLU A 65 5.36 -5.61 6.40
C GLU A 65 5.31 -4.27 7.14
N PRO A 66 5.90 -4.14 8.36
CA PRO A 66 6.29 -5.21 9.28
C PRO A 66 5.08 -5.75 10.08
N THR A 67 3.95 -5.06 10.01
CA THR A 67 2.71 -5.38 10.72
C THR A 67 1.53 -5.19 9.78
N GLY A 68 0.35 -5.71 10.13
CA GLY A 68 -0.85 -5.61 9.31
C GLY A 68 -1.30 -6.96 8.75
N SER A 69 -2.43 -6.97 8.06
CA SER A 69 -3.01 -8.18 7.46
C SER A 69 -2.96 -8.07 5.95
N ALA A 70 -2.13 -8.92 5.34
CA ALA A 70 -2.19 -9.19 3.91
C ALA A 70 -3.62 -9.58 3.53
N LYS A 71 -4.06 -9.18 2.33
CA LYS A 71 -5.39 -9.53 1.84
C LYS A 71 -5.43 -11.02 1.49
N ALA A 72 -6.54 -11.68 1.83
CA ALA A 72 -6.70 -13.10 1.53
C ALA A 72 -6.74 -13.34 0.00
N THR A 73 -5.94 -14.27 -0.48
CA THR A 73 -5.97 -14.70 -1.89
C THR A 73 -7.37 -15.17 -2.30
N GLY A 74 -7.82 -14.78 -3.49
CA GLY A 74 -9.15 -15.08 -4.03
C GLY A 74 -10.29 -14.18 -3.51
N SER A 75 -10.03 -13.35 -2.50
CA SER A 75 -11.02 -12.39 -2.00
C SER A 75 -11.27 -11.25 -3.01
N ASN A 76 -12.43 -10.60 -2.90
CA ASN A 76 -12.76 -9.42 -3.71
C ASN A 76 -11.89 -8.23 -3.28
N TYR A 77 -11.40 -7.47 -4.25
CA TYR A 77 -10.69 -6.22 -4.01
C TYR A 77 -11.44 -5.03 -4.61
N THR A 78 -11.57 -3.95 -3.85
CA THR A 78 -12.23 -2.72 -4.34
C THR A 78 -11.24 -1.88 -5.14
N VAL A 79 -11.45 -1.80 -6.45
CA VAL A 79 -10.69 -0.95 -7.38
C VAL A 79 -11.59 0.20 -7.85
N PRO A 80 -11.11 1.46 -7.86
CA PRO A 80 -11.89 2.58 -8.39
C PRO A 80 -12.36 2.33 -9.83
N THR A 81 -13.63 2.59 -10.10
CA THR A 81 -14.29 2.26 -11.38
C THR A 81 -13.57 2.84 -12.60
N LYS A 82 -13.01 4.05 -12.48
CA LYS A 82 -12.29 4.74 -13.57
C LYS A 82 -11.05 4.01 -14.06
N ILE A 83 -10.40 3.21 -13.21
CA ILE A 83 -9.16 2.48 -13.55
C ILE A 83 -9.37 0.98 -13.69
N LYS A 84 -10.56 0.50 -13.29
CA LYS A 84 -10.97 -0.90 -13.30
C LYS A 84 -11.30 -1.35 -14.73
N LYS A 85 -10.31 -1.92 -15.42
CA LYS A 85 -10.46 -2.46 -16.78
C LYS A 85 -10.46 -3.99 -16.74
N ALA A 86 -11.38 -4.62 -17.47
CA ALA A 86 -11.43 -6.07 -17.60
C ALA A 86 -10.17 -6.63 -18.28
N ASN A 87 -9.80 -7.86 -17.95
CA ASN A 87 -8.59 -8.54 -18.44
C ASN A 87 -7.31 -7.72 -18.17
N THR A 88 -7.19 -7.13 -16.99
CA THR A 88 -5.97 -6.40 -16.59
C THR A 88 -5.53 -6.77 -15.20
N PHE A 89 -4.24 -6.60 -14.95
CA PHE A 89 -3.63 -6.74 -13.63
C PHE A 89 -3.26 -5.37 -13.06
N LEU A 90 -3.41 -5.22 -11.74
CA LEU A 90 -3.00 -4.03 -10.99
C LEU A 90 -2.16 -4.45 -9.78
N VAL A 91 -1.16 -3.64 -9.47
CA VAL A 91 -0.45 -3.67 -8.19
C VAL A 91 -0.96 -2.51 -7.36
N ALA A 92 -1.54 -2.81 -6.20
CA ALA A 92 -1.92 -1.81 -5.22
C ALA A 92 -0.84 -1.74 -4.14
N ALA A 93 -0.21 -0.57 -3.97
CA ALA A 93 0.72 -0.28 -2.90
C ALA A 93 0.05 0.63 -1.87
N GLU A 94 -0.29 0.09 -0.72
CA GLU A 94 -0.90 0.80 0.40
C GLU A 94 0.14 1.05 1.49
N VAL A 95 0.17 2.27 2.01
CA VAL A 95 1.09 2.70 3.07
C VAL A 95 0.26 3.36 4.15
N LEU A 96 0.39 2.86 5.39
CA LEU A 96 -0.28 3.39 6.56
C LEU A 96 0.77 3.85 7.58
N THR A 97 0.52 4.96 8.24
CA THR A 97 1.33 5.41 9.38
C THR A 97 0.46 6.21 10.34
N SER A 98 0.87 6.28 11.61
CA SER A 98 0.23 7.13 12.62
C SER A 98 1.22 8.22 13.01
N TYR A 99 1.04 9.42 12.46
CA TYR A 99 1.97 10.52 12.70
C TYR A 99 1.63 11.25 13.98
N THR A 100 2.62 11.37 14.88
CA THR A 100 2.48 12.16 16.10
C THR A 100 3.13 13.53 15.92
N PRO A 101 2.36 14.63 15.89
CA PRO A 101 2.93 15.97 15.78
C PRO A 101 3.94 16.30 16.89
N SER A 102 5.00 17.02 16.56
CA SER A 102 5.99 17.50 17.54
C SER A 102 5.42 18.59 18.45
N PHE A 103 4.54 19.43 17.93
CA PHE A 103 3.76 20.41 18.65
C PHE A 103 2.28 20.04 18.64
N GLY A 104 1.59 20.32 19.75
CA GLY A 104 0.15 20.09 19.83
C GLY A 104 -0.61 21.09 18.96
N TRP A 105 -1.76 20.68 18.43
CA TRP A 105 -2.69 21.56 17.73
C TRP A 105 -3.77 22.06 18.69
N ALA A 106 -4.29 23.26 18.44
CA ALA A 106 -5.28 23.90 19.29
C ALA A 106 -6.67 23.25 19.13
N HIS A 107 -7.09 22.56 20.17
CA HIS A 107 -8.43 22.12 20.56
C HIS A 107 -9.32 23.27 20.98
N TYR A 108 -10.57 23.35 20.56
CA TYR A 108 -11.62 24.02 21.33
C TYR A 108 -12.73 23.02 21.66
N GLU A 109 -13.01 22.83 22.95
CA GLU A 109 -14.17 22.09 23.43
C GLU A 109 -14.96 22.97 24.40
N ALA A 110 -16.29 23.03 24.26
CA ALA A 110 -17.15 23.91 25.05
C ALA A 110 -16.96 23.76 26.58
N ASN A 111 -16.67 22.54 27.05
CA ASN A 111 -16.49 22.23 28.48
C ASN A 111 -15.03 22.29 28.96
N LYS A 112 -14.05 22.45 28.06
CA LYS A 112 -12.62 22.43 28.40
C LYS A 112 -11.84 23.66 27.95
N GLY A 113 -12.47 24.57 27.19
CA GLY A 113 -11.81 25.72 26.60
C GLY A 113 -10.80 25.33 25.53
N VAL A 114 -9.77 26.17 25.33
CA VAL A 114 -8.70 25.91 24.37
C VAL A 114 -7.61 25.04 25.01
N TYR A 115 -7.29 23.90 24.40
CA TYR A 115 -6.22 23.01 24.87
C TYR A 115 -5.35 22.52 23.70
N PHE A 116 -4.10 22.19 23.95
CA PHE A 116 -3.20 21.65 22.92
C PHE A 116 -3.16 20.14 23.00
N SER A 117 -3.46 19.44 21.90
CA SER A 117 -3.34 17.98 21.84
C SER A 117 -2.32 17.52 20.82
N ARG A 118 -1.63 16.43 21.14
CA ARG A 118 -0.72 15.70 20.25
C ARG A 118 -1.31 14.37 19.81
N THR A 119 -2.64 14.23 19.83
CA THR A 119 -3.33 13.02 19.35
C THR A 119 -2.76 12.60 17.99
N PRO A 120 -2.30 11.34 17.84
CA PRO A 120 -1.75 10.86 16.58
C PRO A 120 -2.77 10.94 15.45
N ILE A 121 -2.29 11.29 14.25
CA ILE A 121 -3.09 11.41 13.05
C ILE A 121 -2.81 10.18 12.18
N ALA A 122 -3.83 9.33 12.00
CA ALA A 122 -3.76 8.21 11.07
C ALA A 122 -3.69 8.73 9.63
N MET A 123 -2.63 8.37 8.92
CA MET A 123 -2.42 8.72 7.52
C MET A 123 -2.34 7.45 6.69
N LYS A 124 -3.01 7.47 5.55
CA LYS A 124 -3.02 6.39 4.58
C LYS A 124 -2.81 6.95 3.19
N GLU A 125 -2.00 6.25 2.41
CA GLU A 125 -1.83 6.46 0.98
C GLU A 125 -2.03 5.13 0.26
N GLN A 126 -2.66 5.16 -0.92
CA GLN A 126 -2.83 4.00 -1.76
C GLN A 126 -2.66 4.38 -3.22
N LEU A 127 -1.77 3.68 -3.92
CA LEU A 127 -1.55 3.86 -5.34
C LEU A 127 -1.79 2.55 -6.10
N PHE A 128 -2.34 2.67 -7.30
CA PHE A 128 -2.54 1.56 -8.22
C PHE A 128 -1.65 1.75 -9.45
N LEU A 129 -0.85 0.75 -9.76
CA LEU A 129 -0.02 0.73 -10.97
C LEU A 129 -0.32 -0.51 -11.80
N ARG A 130 -0.07 -0.41 -13.10
CA ARG A 130 -0.06 -1.58 -13.99
C ARG A 130 1.36 -2.14 -14.06
N PRO A 131 1.52 -3.47 -14.25
CA PRO A 131 2.80 -4.04 -14.64
C PRO A 131 3.38 -3.27 -15.82
N ARG A 132 4.65 -2.87 -15.72
CA ARG A 132 5.39 -2.21 -16.81
C ARG A 132 6.02 -3.25 -17.74
N ILE A 133 6.31 -4.44 -17.20
CA ILE A 133 6.82 -5.58 -17.95
C ILE A 133 5.82 -6.74 -17.80
N GLY A 134 5.39 -7.29 -18.93
CA GLY A 134 4.37 -8.37 -18.96
C GLY A 134 2.94 -7.89 -18.68
N GLY A 135 2.01 -8.84 -18.60
CA GLY A 135 0.59 -8.57 -18.31
C GLY A 135 0.22 -8.67 -16.82
N SER A 136 1.13 -9.17 -15.99
CA SER A 136 0.90 -9.55 -14.59
C SER A 136 2.23 -9.65 -13.83
N VAL A 137 2.15 -9.64 -12.49
CA VAL A 137 3.30 -9.92 -11.62
C VAL A 137 3.01 -11.18 -10.82
N CYS A 138 3.82 -12.22 -11.00
CA CYS A 138 3.69 -13.50 -10.30
C CYS A 138 4.51 -13.47 -9.00
N LEU A 139 4.00 -14.14 -7.96
CA LEU A 139 4.72 -14.30 -6.69
C LEU A 139 5.15 -15.76 -6.50
N ASP A 140 6.41 -15.99 -6.15
CA ASP A 140 6.98 -17.32 -5.85
C ASP A 140 6.77 -18.35 -6.97
N GLY A 141 6.79 -17.90 -8.24
CA GLY A 141 6.62 -18.76 -9.40
C GLY A 141 5.23 -19.40 -9.54
N THR A 142 4.25 -18.99 -8.72
CA THR A 142 2.85 -19.40 -8.94
C THR A 142 2.32 -18.78 -10.23
N SER A 143 1.49 -19.53 -10.96
CA SER A 143 0.96 -19.11 -12.25
C SER A 143 0.19 -17.80 -12.14
N CYS A 144 0.64 -16.80 -12.91
CA CYS A 144 -0.19 -15.71 -13.38
C CYS A 144 -1.24 -16.25 -14.38
#